data_AF-A0AAD4BAI3-F1
#
_entry.id   AF-A0AAD4BAI3-F1
#
_cell.length_a   1.000
_cell.length_b   1.000
_cell.length_c   1.000
_cell.angle_alpha   90.00
_cell.angle_beta   90.00
_cell.angle_gamma   90.00
#
_symmetry.space_group_name_H-M   'P 1'
#
loop_
_entity.id
_entity.type
_entity.pdbx_description
1 polymer ?
#
loop_
_entity_poly.entity_id
_entity_poly.type
_entity_poly.pdbx_seq_one_letter_code
_entity_poly.pdbx_strand_id
1 'polypeptide(L)' 'MTLPLAESRLQQLLGDSYIDDHWRAALTAVMNAEGDTEKASAAVEKLAVAATHRTGLVIKIPAL' A
#
# COMPACT_ATOMS: atom_id res chain seq x y z
N MET A 1 -16.58 -9.19 1.01
CA MET A 1 -15.95 -7.89 1.32
C MET A 1 -16.04 -7.03 0.07
N THR A 2 -16.39 -5.75 0.17
CA THR A 2 -16.42 -4.84 -0.98
C THR A 2 -15.03 -4.19 -1.14
N LEU A 3 -14.54 -4.10 -2.39
CA LEU A 3 -13.28 -3.45 -2.75
C LEU A 3 -13.02 -2.10 -2.05
N PRO A 4 -14.00 -1.16 -1.98
CA PRO A 4 -13.80 0.14 -1.33
C PRO A 4 -13.53 0.07 0.19
N LEU A 5 -14.04 -0.97 0.88
CA LEU A 5 -13.75 -1.15 2.31
C LEU A 5 -12.32 -1.66 2.54
N ALA A 6 -11.83 -2.52 1.65
CA ALA A 6 -10.45 -3.01 1.69
C ALA A 6 -9.46 -1.88 1.38
N GLU A 7 -9.75 -1.05 0.38
CA GLU A 7 -8.96 0.14 0.05
C GLU A 7 -8.87 1.10 1.24
N SER A 8 -10.00 1.48 1.83
CA SER A 8 -10.04 2.42 2.96
C SER A 8 -9.21 1.94 4.16
N ARG A 9 -9.26 0.64 4.46
CA ARG A 9 -8.45 0.04 5.55
C ARG A 9 -6.96 0.03 5.24
N LEU A 10 -6.59 -0.28 3.99
CA LEU A 10 -5.19 -0.23 3.54
C LEU A 10 -4.66 1.20 3.58
N GLN A 11 -5.45 2.19 3.17
CA GLN A 11 -5.08 3.61 3.26
C GLN A 11 -4.82 4.05 4.70
N GLN A 12 -5.70 3.67 5.64
CA GLN A 12 -5.51 4.02 7.05
C GLN A 12 -4.24 3.37 7.62
N LEU A 13 -4.00 2.08 7.35
CA LEU A 13 -2.83 1.37 7.85
C LEU A 13 -1.53 1.95 7.29
N LEU A 14 -1.50 2.25 5.99
CA LEU A 14 -0.32 2.79 5.33
C LEU A 14 -0.09 4.26 5.69
N GLY A 15 -1.13 5.08 5.79
CA GLY A 15 -1.02 6.51 6.14
C GLY A 15 -0.66 6.77 7.61
N ASP A 16 -0.86 5.79 8.49
CA ASP A 16 -0.38 5.83 9.87
C ASP A 16 1.14 5.61 9.94
N SER A 17 1.65 4.65 9.17
CA SER A 17 3.06 4.21 9.24
C SER A 17 3.99 4.82 8.18
N TYR A 18 3.47 5.32 7.07
CA TYR A 18 4.25 5.74 5.89
C TYR A 18 3.75 7.06 5.28
N ILE A 19 4.65 7.81 4.65
CA ILE A 19 4.35 9.06 3.94
C ILE A 19 3.68 8.75 2.58
N ASP A 20 2.63 9.50 2.28
CA ASP A 20 1.63 9.30 1.20
C ASP A 20 2.23 8.95 -0.17
N ASP A 21 3.36 9.56 -0.53
CA ASP A 21 3.88 9.59 -1.89
C ASP A 21 4.17 8.20 -2.50
N HIS A 22 4.68 7.26 -1.69
CA HIS A 22 5.12 5.96 -2.21
C HIS A 22 4.11 4.83 -2.00
N TRP A 23 3.40 4.81 -0.87
CA TRP A 23 2.44 3.73 -0.60
C TRP A 23 1.13 3.93 -1.37
N ARG A 24 0.75 5.18 -1.67
CA ARG A 24 -0.47 5.46 -2.43
C ARG A 24 -0.35 5.01 -3.88
N ALA A 25 0.82 5.22 -4.50
CA ALA A 25 1.09 4.71 -5.85
C ALA A 25 1.02 3.18 -5.92
N ALA A 26 1.57 2.49 -4.92
CA ALA A 26 1.48 1.03 -4.82
C ALA A 26 0.04 0.56 -4.58
N LEU A 27 -0.71 1.24 -3.71
CA LEU A 27 -2.11 0.92 -3.46
C LEU A 27 -2.98 1.14 -4.71
N THR A 28 -2.79 2.24 -5.42
CA THR A 28 -3.46 2.50 -6.70
C THR A 28 -3.13 1.42 -7.74
N ALA A 29 -1.90 0.92 -7.79
CA ALA A 29 -1.55 -0.19 -8.68
C ALA A 29 -2.27 -1.49 -8.32
N VAL A 30 -2.47 -1.78 -7.02
CA VAL A 30 -3.26 -2.94 -6.55
C VAL A 30 -4.74 -2.77 -6.91
N MET A 31 -5.30 -1.58 -6.71
CA MET A 31 -6.72 -1.29 -6.99
C MET A 31 -7.02 -1.24 -8.48
N ASN A 32 -6.08 -0.76 -9.30
CA ASN A 32 -6.20 -0.73 -10.75
C ASN A 32 -5.96 -2.09 -11.41
N ALA A 33 -5.49 -3.09 -10.65
CA ALA A 33 -5.42 -4.49 -11.06
C ALA A 33 -6.76 -5.24 -10.79
N GLU A 34 -7.88 -4.51 -10.75
CA GLU A 34 -9.20 -5.08 -10.60
C GLU A 34 -9.49 -6.08 -11.75
N GLY A 35 -9.67 -7.36 -11.39
CA GLY A 35 -9.88 -8.46 -12.33
C GLY A 35 -8.63 -9.30 -12.65
N ASP A 36 -7.45 -8.92 -12.15
CA ASP A 36 -6.20 -9.67 -12.33
C ASP A 36 -5.55 -9.94 -10.96
N THR A 37 -6.01 -11.03 -10.33
CA THR A 37 -5.61 -11.43 -8.97
C THR A 37 -4.11 -11.69 -8.85
N GLU A 38 -3.46 -12.12 -9.94
CA GLU A 38 -2.01 -12.37 -9.99
C GLU A 38 -1.23 -11.05 -9.96
N LYS A 39 -1.65 -10.05 -10.73
CA LYS A 39 -1.06 -8.71 -10.66
C LYS A 39 -1.32 -8.03 -9.33
N ALA A 40 -2.52 -8.16 -8.77
CA ALA A 40 -2.84 -7.61 -7.46
C ALA A 40 -1.93 -8.21 -6.38
N SER A 41 -1.74 -9.53 -6.40
CA SER A 41 -0.86 -10.24 -5.45
C SER A 41 0.60 -9.83 -5.62
N ALA A 42 1.10 -9.73 -6.86
CA ALA A 42 2.47 -9.30 -7.12
C ALA A 42 2.73 -7.84 -6.69
N ALA A 43 1.74 -6.96 -6.83
CA ALA A 43 1.83 -5.57 -6.36
C ALA A 43 1.82 -5.48 -4.82
N VAL A 44 0.99 -6.28 -4.14
CA VAL A 44 1.00 -6.41 -2.68
C VAL A 44 2.34 -6.96 -2.19
N GLU A 45 2.90 -7.96 -2.86
CA GLU A 45 4.18 -8.55 -2.47
C GLU A 45 5.33 -7.54 -2.62
N LYS A 46 5.34 -6.75 -3.71
CA LYS A 46 6.27 -5.63 -3.87
C LYS A 46 6.12 -4.58 -2.77
N LEU A 47 4.89 -4.25 -2.40
CA LEU A 47 4.61 -3.34 -1.29
C LEU A 47 5.10 -3.91 0.05
N ALA A 48 4.90 -5.20 0.30
CA ALA A 48 5.37 -5.88 1.49
C ALA A 48 6.90 -5.94 1.56
N VAL A 49 7.58 -6.20 0.43
CA VAL A 49 9.04 -6.18 0.32
C VAL A 49 9.59 -4.78 0.57
N ALA A 50 8.98 -3.73 0.00
CA ALA A 50 9.37 -2.34 0.23
C ALA A 50 9.16 -1.92 1.69
N ALA A 51 8.05 -2.34 2.32
CA ALA A 51 7.75 -2.10 3.73
C ALA A 51 8.70 -2.82 4.67
N THR A 52 9.02 -4.08 4.39
CA THR A 52 9.90 -4.92 5.21
C THR A 52 11.34 -4.41 5.17
N HIS A 53 11.84 -4.09 3.97
CA HIS A 53 13.21 -3.59 3.81
C HIS A 53 13.35 -2.10 4.12
N ARG A 54 12.26 -1.37 4.38
CA ARG A 54 12.24 0.09 4.51
C ARG A 54 12.92 0.78 3.33
N THR A 55 12.85 0.17 2.16
CA THR A 55 13.44 0.68 0.92
C THR A 55 12.30 1.20 0.05
N GLY A 56 12.39 2.46 -0.38
CA GLY A 56 11.38 3.07 -1.24
C GLY A 56 10.06 3.46 -0.56
N LEU A 57 9.86 3.18 0.74
CA LEU A 57 8.76 3.74 1.53
C LEU A 57 9.34 4.64 2.63
N VAL A 58 8.98 5.92 2.58
CA VAL A 58 9.38 6.89 3.61
C VAL A 58 8.49 6.67 4.83
N ILE A 59 9.10 6.32 5.95
CA ILE A 59 8.39 6.09 7.21
C ILE A 59 7.93 7.44 7.74
N LYS A 60 6.68 7.53 8.18
CA LYS A 60 6.18 8.72 8.85
C LYS A 60 6.66 8.66 10.30
N ILE A 61 7.62 9.53 10.65
CA ILE A 61 7.99 9.72 12.05
C ILE A 61 6.89 10.60 12.66
N PRO A 62 6.10 10.11 13.63
CA PRO A 62 5.15 10.96 14.32
C PRO A 62 5.92 12.07 15.03
N ALA A 63 5.48 13.32 14.84
CA ALA A 63 6.04 14.44 15.58
C ALA A 63 5.86 14.17 17.09
N LEU A 64 6.97 14.25 17.82
CA LEU A 64 7.04 14.14 19.28
C LEU A 64 6.16 15.20 19.97
#